data_AF-A0A1M5SPT3-F1
#
_entry.id   AF-A0A1M5SPT3-F1
#
_cell.length_a   1.000
_cell.length_b   1.000
_cell.length_c   1.000
_cell.angle_alpha   90.00
_cell.angle_beta   90.00
_cell.angle_gamma   90.00
#
_symmetry.space_group_name_H-M   'P 1'
#
loop_
_entity.id
_entity.type
_entity.pdbx_description
1 polymer ?
#
loop_
_entity_poly.entity_id
_entity_poly.type
_entity_poly.pdbx_seq_one_letter_code
_entity_poly.pdbx_strand_id
1 'polypeptide(L)'
;ASEKCPNKFDYSNKNEKLDGYINFLQHQGICPDGWHVMNEDVWTLLSEMSGSDVAYYMGSMVTGFGSKNSYGLSILPAGYWQEEKFEHITESVGYYLPQQHKSQEDVAQAAYVNKNSFSRSGGALKTNALSIRCVKNY
;
A
#
# COMPACT_ATOMS: atom_id res chain seq x y z
N ALA A 1 12.37 10.56 -17.08
CA ALA A 1 12.28 9.29 -16.36
C ALA A 1 13.65 8.62 -16.41
N SER A 2 14.12 8.06 -15.30
CA SER A 2 15.38 7.30 -15.28
C SER A 2 15.17 5.96 -15.99
N GLU A 3 16.16 5.46 -16.72
CA GLU A 3 16.12 4.08 -17.27
C GLU A 3 15.91 3.02 -16.17
N LYS A 4 16.29 3.34 -14.92
CA LYS A 4 16.11 2.47 -13.75
C LYS A 4 14.70 2.46 -13.17
N CYS A 5 13.87 3.46 -13.49
CA CYS A 5 12.47 3.54 -13.05
C CYS A 5 11.61 3.98 -14.23
N PRO A 6 11.22 3.07 -15.13
CA PRO A 6 10.35 3.41 -16.23
C PRO A 6 8.99 3.90 -15.68
N ASN A 7 8.59 5.12 -16.04
CA ASN A 7 7.27 5.69 -15.73
C ASN A 7 6.16 5.03 -16.58
N LYS A 8 6.14 3.71 -16.65
CA LYS A 8 5.13 2.94 -17.36
C LYS A 8 4.11 2.45 -16.35
N PHE A 9 2.88 2.87 -16.57
CA PHE A 9 1.70 2.34 -15.93
C PHE A 9 1.12 1.28 -16.86
N ASP A 10 0.99 0.06 -16.37
CA ASP A 10 0.37 -1.03 -17.10
C ASP A 10 -1.05 -1.27 -16.56
N TYR A 11 -2.03 -1.11 -17.44
CA TYR A 11 -3.46 -1.30 -17.17
C TYR A 11 -4.02 -2.55 -17.86
N SER A 12 -3.17 -3.36 -18.50
CA SER A 12 -3.60 -4.52 -19.28
C SER A 12 -3.92 -5.75 -18.43
N ASN A 13 -3.43 -5.78 -17.19
CA ASN A 13 -3.64 -6.91 -16.28
C ASN A 13 -5.07 -6.94 -15.76
N LYS A 14 -5.81 -7.99 -16.15
CA LYS A 14 -7.16 -8.28 -15.68
C LYS A 14 -7.09 -9.32 -14.57
N ASN A 15 -7.73 -9.06 -13.45
CA ASN A 15 -7.88 -10.09 -12.42
C ASN A 15 -9.12 -10.95 -12.73
N GLU A 16 -8.88 -12.18 -13.20
CA GLU A 16 -9.95 -13.15 -13.50
C GLU A 16 -10.80 -13.51 -12.27
N LYS A 17 -10.27 -13.38 -11.04
CA LYS A 17 -11.02 -13.64 -9.80
C LYS A 17 -11.95 -12.49 -9.38
N LEU A 18 -11.85 -11.33 -10.02
CA LEU A 18 -12.68 -10.14 -9.74
C LEU A 18 -13.50 -9.70 -10.95
N ASP A 19 -13.79 -10.63 -11.86
CA ASP A 19 -14.68 -10.46 -13.01
C ASP A 19 -14.36 -9.23 -13.89
N GLY A 20 -13.08 -8.87 -13.98
CA GLY A 20 -12.63 -7.77 -14.84
C GLY A 20 -13.09 -6.36 -14.42
N TYR A 21 -13.67 -6.17 -13.23
CA TYR A 21 -14.16 -4.87 -12.77
C TYR A 21 -13.07 -3.87 -12.39
N ILE A 22 -11.83 -4.35 -12.20
CA ILE A 22 -10.72 -3.51 -11.76
C ILE A 22 -9.50 -3.80 -12.64
N ASN A 23 -9.14 -2.83 -13.50
CA ASN A 23 -7.84 -2.83 -14.15
C ASN A 23 -6.81 -2.51 -13.08
N PHE A 24 -6.10 -3.52 -12.61
CA PHE A 24 -5.13 -3.31 -11.56
C PHE A 24 -3.90 -2.63 -12.14
N LEU A 25 -3.72 -1.36 -11.77
CA LEU A 25 -2.56 -0.60 -12.19
C LEU A 25 -1.26 -1.26 -11.72
N GLN A 26 -0.43 -1.74 -12.63
CA GLN A 26 0.93 -2.18 -12.30
C GLN A 26 1.93 -1.08 -12.62
N HIS A 27 2.73 -0.70 -11.63
CA HIS A 27 3.89 0.16 -11.79
C HIS A 27 5.07 -0.45 -11.02
N GLN A 28 6.11 -0.88 -11.74
CA GLN A 28 7.28 -1.52 -11.12
C GLN A 28 7.89 -0.63 -10.03
N GLY A 29 8.16 0.64 -10.35
CA GLY A 29 8.85 1.56 -9.44
C GLY A 29 10.19 0.99 -8.99
N ILE A 30 10.41 0.98 -7.66
CA ILE A 30 11.63 0.45 -7.04
C ILE A 30 11.59 -1.07 -6.79
N CYS A 31 10.50 -1.74 -7.19
CA CYS A 31 10.33 -3.16 -6.94
C CYS A 31 11.19 -4.01 -7.89
N PRO A 32 11.59 -5.23 -7.47
CA PRO A 32 12.35 -6.14 -8.33
C PRO A 32 11.62 -6.51 -9.62
N ASP A 33 12.36 -7.04 -10.59
CA ASP A 33 11.76 -7.54 -11.84
C ASP A 33 10.71 -8.62 -11.57
N GLY A 34 9.55 -8.50 -12.22
CA GLY A 34 8.38 -9.36 -11.97
C GLY A 34 7.53 -8.96 -10.75
N TRP A 35 7.82 -7.83 -10.13
CA TRP A 35 7.06 -7.23 -9.04
C TRP A 35 6.66 -5.79 -9.36
N HIS A 36 5.63 -5.29 -8.70
CA HIS A 36 5.17 -3.91 -8.78
C HIS A 36 4.82 -3.35 -7.40
N VAL A 37 4.77 -2.03 -7.30
CA VAL A 37 4.28 -1.34 -6.11
C VAL A 37 2.79 -1.67 -5.96
N MET A 38 2.42 -2.15 -4.78
CA MET A 38 1.05 -2.49 -4.43
C MET A 38 0.14 -1.26 -4.62
N ASN A 39 -0.85 -1.38 -5.49
CA ASN A 39 -1.73 -0.30 -5.87
C ASN A 39 -2.98 -0.19 -4.95
N GLU A 40 -3.74 0.88 -5.14
CA GLU A 40 -4.98 1.17 -4.40
C GLU A 40 -6.04 0.06 -4.51
N ASP A 41 -6.12 -0.62 -5.65
CA ASP A 41 -7.14 -1.64 -5.91
C ASP A 41 -6.91 -2.88 -5.03
N VAL A 42 -5.66 -3.30 -4.88
CA VAL A 42 -5.32 -4.42 -3.98
C VAL A 42 -5.64 -4.05 -2.54
N TRP A 43 -5.31 -2.83 -2.11
CA TRP A 43 -5.67 -2.35 -0.78
C TRP A 43 -7.19 -2.29 -0.54
N THR A 44 -7.96 -1.92 -1.57
CA THR A 44 -9.42 -1.91 -1.52
C THR A 44 -9.97 -3.32 -1.33
N LEU A 45 -9.50 -4.27 -2.12
CA LEU A 45 -9.87 -5.69 -1.98
C LEU A 45 -9.58 -6.21 -0.58
N LEU A 46 -8.39 -5.92 -0.03
CA LEU A 46 -8.03 -6.36 1.31
C LEU A 46 -8.96 -5.78 2.38
N SER A 47 -9.32 -4.51 2.25
CA SER A 47 -10.28 -3.86 3.15
C SER A 47 -11.67 -4.49 3.05
N GLU A 48 -12.15 -4.82 1.85
CA GLU A 48 -13.45 -5.48 1.66
C GLU A 48 -13.45 -6.88 2.28
N MET A 49 -12.40 -7.67 2.04
CA MET A 49 -12.24 -9.02 2.60
C MET A 49 -12.14 -9.01 4.14
N SER A 50 -11.61 -7.94 4.74
CA SER A 50 -11.45 -7.83 6.19
C SER A 50 -12.62 -7.12 6.88
N GLY A 51 -13.63 -6.64 6.15
CA GLY A 51 -14.66 -5.76 6.74
C GLY A 51 -14.06 -4.48 7.33
N SER A 52 -13.03 -3.93 6.68
CA SER A 52 -12.21 -2.78 7.11
C SER A 52 -11.29 -3.01 8.32
N ASP A 53 -11.31 -4.19 8.95
CA ASP A 53 -10.41 -4.57 10.05
C ASP A 53 -9.04 -5.10 9.55
N VAL A 54 -8.38 -4.34 8.69
CA VAL A 54 -7.15 -4.76 7.99
C VAL A 54 -6.06 -5.20 8.95
N ALA A 55 -5.76 -4.42 10.01
CA ALA A 55 -4.73 -4.79 10.97
C ALA A 55 -5.09 -6.05 11.76
N TYR A 56 -6.34 -6.23 12.17
CA TYR A 56 -6.76 -7.44 12.91
C TYR A 56 -6.55 -8.71 12.07
N TYR A 57 -6.91 -8.66 10.78
CA TYR A 57 -6.89 -9.81 9.88
C TYR A 57 -5.59 -10.01 9.09
N MET A 58 -4.71 -9.00 9.01
CA MET A 58 -3.49 -9.00 8.17
C MET A 58 -2.29 -8.32 8.85
N GLY A 59 -2.43 -7.88 10.09
CA GLY A 59 -1.33 -7.36 10.89
C GLY A 59 -0.38 -8.48 11.30
N SER A 60 0.90 -8.13 11.44
CA SER A 60 1.92 -9.04 11.96
C SER A 60 1.57 -9.48 13.38
N MET A 61 1.47 -10.80 13.57
CA MET A 61 1.28 -11.40 14.89
C MET A 61 2.55 -11.30 15.74
N VAL A 62 3.74 -11.27 15.11
CA VAL A 62 5.03 -11.19 15.80
C VAL A 62 5.17 -9.85 16.53
N THR A 63 4.62 -8.77 15.96
CA THR A 63 4.66 -7.43 16.58
C THR A 63 3.41 -7.12 17.40
N GLY A 64 2.46 -8.06 17.53
CA GLY A 64 1.17 -7.81 18.19
C GLY A 64 0.29 -6.77 17.50
N PHE A 65 0.56 -6.48 16.22
CA PHE A 65 -0.19 -5.52 15.43
C PHE A 65 -1.48 -6.13 14.86
N GLY A 66 -1.46 -7.42 14.58
CA GLY A 66 -2.63 -8.21 14.21
C GLY A 66 -2.88 -9.37 15.16
N SER A 67 -4.11 -9.88 15.13
CA SER A 67 -4.57 -10.93 16.05
C SER A 67 -4.87 -12.25 15.36
N LYS A 68 -5.17 -12.23 14.05
CA LYS A 68 -5.63 -13.42 13.32
C LYS A 68 -4.75 -13.79 12.12
N ASN A 69 -4.29 -12.79 11.35
CA ASN A 69 -3.55 -12.99 10.10
C ASN A 69 -4.16 -14.08 9.18
N SER A 70 -5.49 -14.07 8.99
CA SER A 70 -6.21 -15.11 8.25
C SER A 70 -5.81 -15.23 6.78
N TYR A 71 -5.25 -14.16 6.22
CA TYR A 71 -5.01 -14.02 4.78
C TYR A 71 -3.53 -14.17 4.41
N GLY A 72 -2.65 -14.46 5.37
CA GLY A 72 -1.22 -14.71 5.12
C GLY A 72 -0.39 -13.46 4.78
N LEU A 73 -1.00 -12.28 4.80
CA LEU A 73 -0.32 -10.99 4.68
C LEU A 73 0.17 -10.55 6.06
N SER A 74 1.46 -10.25 6.21
CA SER A 74 2.03 -9.72 7.46
C SER A 74 2.37 -8.24 7.32
N ILE A 75 1.49 -7.37 7.82
CA ILE A 75 1.71 -5.92 7.86
C ILE A 75 2.50 -5.59 9.13
N LEU A 76 3.68 -5.00 8.95
CA LEU A 76 4.52 -4.54 10.04
C LEU A 76 4.20 -3.06 10.32
N PRO A 77 3.91 -2.67 11.58
CA PRO A 77 3.70 -1.28 11.96
C PRO A 77 5.03 -0.53 12.03
N ALA A 78 5.58 -0.22 10.86
CA ALA A 78 6.90 0.36 10.72
C ALA A 78 6.96 1.87 11.06
N GLY A 79 5.82 2.52 11.30
CA GLY A 79 5.75 3.97 11.39
C GLY A 79 6.00 4.66 10.06
N TYR A 80 6.24 5.96 10.12
CA TYR A 80 6.62 6.79 8.97
C TYR A 80 7.27 8.11 9.44
N TRP A 81 8.04 8.74 8.53
CA TRP A 81 8.57 10.08 8.75
C TRP A 81 7.59 11.13 8.25
N GLN A 82 7.21 12.07 9.12
CA GLN A 82 6.46 13.27 8.79
C GLN A 82 6.85 14.40 9.76
N GLU A 83 6.65 15.66 9.36
CA GLU A 83 6.85 16.82 10.25
C GLU A 83 8.20 16.80 10.99
N GLU A 84 9.28 16.46 10.28
CA GLU A 84 10.65 16.42 10.80
C GLU A 84 10.92 15.36 11.90
N LYS A 85 10.08 14.34 12.01
CA LYS A 85 10.27 13.22 12.97
C LYS A 85 9.82 11.88 12.41
N PHE A 86 10.41 10.80 12.93
CA PHE A 86 9.94 9.44 12.70
C PHE A 86 9.07 8.99 13.86
N GLU A 87 7.85 8.55 13.59
CA GLU A 87 6.87 8.23 14.63
C GLU A 87 5.95 7.06 14.26
N HIS A 88 5.07 6.70 15.21
CA HIS A 88 4.09 5.61 15.08
C HIS A 88 4.64 4.20 14.86
N ILE A 89 5.93 3.99 15.17
CA ILE A 89 6.50 2.63 15.25
C ILE A 89 5.65 1.81 16.23
N THR A 90 5.33 0.56 15.87
CA THR A 90 4.45 -0.36 16.61
C THR A 90 2.95 -0.02 16.58
N GLU A 91 2.58 1.18 16.14
CA GLU A 91 1.20 1.68 16.16
C GLU A 91 0.54 1.68 14.79
N SER A 92 1.29 2.01 13.74
CA SER A 92 0.75 2.14 12.39
C SER A 92 1.83 1.99 11.31
N VAL A 93 1.38 1.97 10.05
CA VAL A 93 2.27 2.07 8.89
C VAL A 93 1.58 2.84 7.78
N GLY A 94 2.36 3.69 7.12
CA GLY A 94 1.97 4.36 5.88
C GLY A 94 2.69 3.71 4.69
N TYR A 95 1.96 3.48 3.61
CA TYR A 95 2.46 2.98 2.34
C TYR A 95 2.22 4.01 1.24
N TYR A 96 3.28 4.38 0.51
CA TYR A 96 3.09 5.09 -0.76
C TYR A 96 2.46 4.16 -1.80
N LEU A 97 1.49 4.69 -2.53
CA LEU A 97 0.87 4.07 -3.69
C LEU A 97 1.50 4.65 -4.97
N PRO A 98 1.44 3.93 -6.11
CA PRO A 98 2.14 4.36 -7.32
C PRO A 98 1.58 5.64 -7.97
N GLN A 99 0.37 6.08 -7.60
CA GLN A 99 -0.28 7.26 -8.17
C GLN A 99 0.00 8.55 -7.38
N GLN A 100 0.01 9.68 -8.08
CA GLN A 100 -0.01 11.00 -7.47
C GLN A 100 -1.41 11.33 -6.91
N HIS A 101 -1.47 12.17 -5.88
CA HIS A 101 -2.73 12.71 -5.39
C HIS A 101 -3.42 13.55 -6.48
N LYS A 102 -4.75 13.44 -6.60
CA LYS A 102 -5.52 14.01 -7.72
C LYS A 102 -5.46 15.54 -7.81
N SER A 103 -5.31 16.22 -6.68
CA SER A 103 -5.38 17.68 -6.59
C SER A 103 -4.16 18.37 -5.95
N GLN A 104 -3.15 17.60 -5.53
CA GLN A 104 -1.98 18.13 -4.83
C GLN A 104 -0.73 17.50 -5.43
N GLU A 105 0.04 18.29 -6.19
CA GLU A 105 1.16 17.77 -6.97
C GLU A 105 2.35 17.35 -6.11
N ASP A 106 2.49 17.92 -4.92
CA ASP A 106 3.48 17.59 -3.90
C ASP A 106 3.09 16.40 -3.03
N VAL A 107 1.90 15.82 -3.25
CA VAL A 107 1.35 14.70 -2.48
C VAL A 107 1.25 13.45 -3.35
N ALA A 108 1.75 12.32 -2.85
CA ALA A 108 1.50 10.99 -3.42
C ALA A 108 0.26 10.37 -2.77
N GLN A 109 -0.45 9.48 -3.48
CA GLN A 109 -1.46 8.66 -2.83
C GLN A 109 -0.79 7.75 -1.79
N ALA A 110 -1.48 7.50 -0.69
CA ALA A 110 -0.98 6.68 0.40
C ALA A 110 -2.09 5.90 1.08
N ALA A 111 -1.76 4.69 1.53
CA ALA A 111 -2.59 3.87 2.39
C ALA A 111 -2.00 3.84 3.81
N TYR A 112 -2.85 3.99 4.81
CA TYR A 112 -2.49 3.94 6.22
C TYR A 112 -3.24 2.81 6.90
N VAL A 113 -2.49 1.98 7.63
CA VAL A 113 -3.02 0.90 8.44
C VAL A 113 -2.69 1.20 9.90
N ASN A 114 -3.74 1.37 10.70
CA ASN A 114 -3.67 1.45 12.15
C ASN A 114 -4.35 0.21 12.76
N LYS A 115 -4.14 -0.03 14.06
CA LYS A 115 -4.70 -1.20 14.74
C LYS A 115 -6.22 -1.37 14.59
N ASN A 116 -6.95 -0.26 14.55
CA ASN A 116 -8.43 -0.23 14.50
C ASN A 116 -8.97 0.55 13.30
N SER A 117 -8.13 0.96 12.36
CA SER A 117 -8.59 1.74 11.21
C SER A 117 -7.69 1.56 10.00
N PHE A 118 -8.31 1.71 8.83
CA PHE A 118 -7.66 1.67 7.54
C PHE A 118 -8.11 2.87 6.70
N SER A 119 -7.18 3.54 6.02
CA SER A 119 -7.48 4.67 5.14
C SER A 119 -6.62 4.60 3.89
N ARG A 120 -7.20 5.01 2.75
CA ARG A 120 -6.53 5.12 1.44
C ARG A 120 -6.65 6.50 0.80
N SER A 121 -7.30 7.44 1.49
CA SER A 121 -7.59 8.79 1.00
C SER A 121 -6.62 9.86 1.53
N GLY A 122 -5.80 9.53 2.54
CA GLY A 122 -5.00 10.54 3.26
C GLY A 122 -3.91 11.19 2.44
N GLY A 123 -3.34 10.47 1.46
CA GLY A 123 -2.14 10.91 0.76
C GLY A 123 -0.95 11.11 1.72
N ALA A 124 0.20 11.43 1.16
CA ALA A 124 1.38 11.85 1.94
C ALA A 124 2.23 12.78 1.09
N LEU A 125 2.81 13.81 1.71
CA LEU A 125 3.80 14.65 1.03
C LEU A 125 4.92 13.77 0.46
N LYS A 126 5.38 14.07 -0.74
CA LYS A 126 6.48 13.34 -1.40
C LYS A 126 7.81 13.49 -0.66
N THR A 127 7.91 14.44 0.27
CA THR A 127 9.05 14.67 1.17
C THR A 127 8.99 13.84 2.45
N ASN A 128 7.86 13.18 2.74
CA ASN A 128 7.77 12.23 3.85
C ASN A 128 8.54 10.93 3.54
N ALA A 129 8.68 10.06 4.54
CA ALA A 129 9.21 8.71 4.35
C ALA A 129 8.18 7.67 4.78
N LEU A 130 7.39 7.21 3.81
CA LEU A 130 6.49 6.07 3.96
C LEU A 130 7.12 4.82 3.35
N SER A 131 6.66 3.66 3.79
CA SER A 131 7.09 2.38 3.23
C SER A 131 6.59 2.20 1.79
N ILE A 132 7.32 1.41 1.00
CA ILE A 132 6.84 0.87 -0.27
C ILE A 132 6.61 -0.62 -0.09
N ARG A 133 5.43 -1.12 -0.48
CA ARG A 133 5.16 -2.56 -0.49
C ARG A 133 5.14 -3.06 -1.93
N CYS A 134 6.06 -3.97 -2.23
CA CYS A 134 6.10 -4.67 -3.52
C CYS A 134 5.24 -5.94 -3.46
N VAL A 135 4.51 -6.22 -4.53
CA VAL A 135 3.75 -7.46 -4.74
C VAL A 135 4.08 -8.04 -6.11
N LYS A 136 4.01 -9.37 -6.24
CA LYS A 136 4.32 -10.05 -7.50
C LYS A 136 3.26 -9.67 -8.54
N ASN A 137 3.67 -9.55 -9.80
CA ASN A 137 2.73 -9.34 -10.90
C ASN A 137 1.71 -10.48 -10.95
N TYR A 138 0.46 -10.13 -11.25
CA TYR A 138 -0.67 -11.04 -11.48
C TYR A 138 -1.08 -11.00 -12.93
#